data_AF-A0A3M0GN55-F1
#
_entry.id   AF-A0A3M0GN55-F1
#
_cell.length_a   1.000
_cell.length_b   1.000
_cell.length_c   1.000
_cell.angle_alpha   90.00
_cell.angle_beta   90.00
_cell.angle_gamma   90.00
#
_symmetry.space_group_name_H-M   'P 1'
#
loop_
_entity.id
_entity.type
_entity.pdbx_description
1 polymer ?
#
loop_
_entity_poly.entity_id
_entity_poly.type
_entity_poly.pdbx_seq_one_letter_code
_entity_poly.pdbx_strand_id
1 'polypeptide(L)'
;MSEPTIIKPVVAVVGRPNVGKSTLVNRILGRREAVVQDTPGVTRDRVSYDANWAGREFVLVDTGGWMSDAQGMAAQIAEQAELAISMADAVMFVVDATVGTVDEDEAVVRVLRRSNKPVILAANKVDDQRHEVMASTMWNLGLGEPFPVSAMHGRGSGELLDALLKALPEAPVESFELEVGPRRVAIVGKPNVGKSSLLNKLAQQQRVVVSDISGTTVDPVDEIVEVGGQVYRLIDTAGIRRRVKEASGHEFYASLRTQTAIERAQVCIVVVDSSEELTEQDLRIMSNVEETGRALVVAFNKWDLTDEERRRYLDREIERDMVQFTWAPTVNISALTGRNVDKLSKAVEAAAEGWETRVSTGKLNAFLGRMSASHPHPVRGGKQPRVLFGTQAQNCPPTFVLFTSGKLDDGYLRFVERRLREEFGFVGSPINVQVRAREKHKDRS
;
A
#
# COMPACT_ATOMS: atom_id res chain seq x y z
N MET A 1 29.67 8.74 1.49
CA MET A 1 29.27 7.52 2.21
C MET A 1 27.84 7.23 1.79
N SER A 2 27.62 6.10 1.12
CA SER A 2 26.33 5.70 0.55
C SER A 2 25.33 5.33 1.66
N GLU A 3 24.15 5.94 1.65
CA GLU A 3 23.05 5.52 2.53
C GLU A 3 22.52 4.14 2.10
N PRO A 4 22.18 3.26 3.06
CA PRO A 4 21.74 1.90 2.78
C PRO A 4 20.32 1.91 2.21
N THR A 5 20.13 1.20 1.10
CA THR A 5 18.81 0.82 0.57
C THR A 5 17.96 0.23 1.70
N ILE A 6 16.71 0.67 1.87
CA ILE A 6 15.79 0.12 2.88
C ILE A 6 15.40 -1.30 2.44
N ILE A 7 16.18 -2.28 2.88
CA ILE A 7 15.94 -3.70 2.62
C ILE A 7 15.07 -4.21 3.79
N LYS A 8 13.81 -4.57 3.50
CA LYS A 8 12.96 -5.24 4.49
C LYS A 8 13.63 -6.55 4.89
N PRO A 9 13.73 -6.86 6.19
CA PRO A 9 14.32 -8.12 6.62
C PRO A 9 13.53 -9.31 6.07
N VAL A 10 14.24 -10.31 5.56
CA VAL A 10 13.65 -11.49 4.95
C VAL A 10 13.68 -12.64 5.95
N VAL A 11 12.55 -13.29 6.16
CA VAL A 11 12.39 -14.48 7.00
C VAL A 11 12.07 -15.67 6.11
N ALA A 12 12.95 -16.67 6.09
CA ALA A 12 12.65 -17.95 5.45
C ALA A 12 11.86 -18.86 6.41
N VAL A 13 10.74 -19.41 5.96
CA VAL A 13 9.98 -20.42 6.71
C VAL A 13 10.32 -21.80 6.16
N VAL A 14 11.07 -22.57 6.96
CA VAL A 14 11.65 -23.86 6.56
C VAL A 14 11.10 -24.97 7.45
N GLY A 15 11.02 -26.19 6.92
CA GLY A 15 10.55 -27.37 7.65
C GLY A 15 10.18 -28.48 6.68
N ARG A 16 10.06 -29.72 7.15
CA ARG A 16 9.58 -30.83 6.32
C ARG A 16 8.12 -30.61 5.85
N PRO A 17 7.63 -31.35 4.85
CA PRO A 17 6.21 -31.31 4.47
C PRO A 17 5.27 -31.63 5.65
N ASN A 18 4.05 -31.09 5.62
CA ASN A 18 2.96 -31.38 6.58
C ASN A 18 3.17 -31.00 8.06
N VAL A 19 4.24 -30.27 8.40
CA VAL A 19 4.44 -29.67 9.74
C VAL A 19 3.55 -28.46 10.01
N GLY A 20 2.86 -27.95 8.99
CA GLY A 20 1.95 -26.80 9.11
C GLY A 20 2.57 -25.44 8.79
N LYS A 21 3.64 -25.38 7.98
CA LYS A 21 4.29 -24.14 7.51
C LYS A 21 3.29 -23.14 6.93
N SER A 22 2.54 -23.51 5.90
CA SER A 22 1.61 -22.60 5.22
C SER A 22 0.43 -22.20 6.11
N THR A 23 0.04 -23.04 7.08
CA THR A 23 -0.94 -22.69 8.11
C THR A 23 -0.40 -21.60 9.04
N LEU A 24 0.88 -21.71 9.44
CA LEU A 24 1.55 -20.73 10.27
C LEU A 24 1.78 -19.41 9.50
N VAL A 25 2.23 -19.47 8.25
CA VAL A 25 2.37 -18.30 7.36
C VAL A 25 1.03 -17.56 7.22
N ASN A 26 -0.05 -18.27 6.89
CA ASN A 26 -1.39 -17.67 6.81
C ASN A 26 -1.83 -16.98 8.11
N ARG A 27 -1.44 -17.56 9.26
CA ARG A 27 -1.71 -16.93 10.55
C ARG A 27 -0.93 -15.63 10.72
N ILE A 28 0.36 -15.63 10.40
CA ILE A 28 1.22 -14.45 10.54
C ILE A 28 0.71 -13.32 9.63
N LEU A 29 0.24 -13.64 8.42
CA LEU A 29 -0.28 -12.67 7.47
C LEU A 29 -1.67 -12.09 7.84
N GLY A 30 -2.36 -12.66 8.84
CA GLY A 30 -3.70 -12.19 9.24
C GLY A 30 -4.80 -12.40 8.18
N ARG A 31 -4.51 -13.13 7.09
CA ARG A 31 -5.42 -13.47 5.98
C ARG A 31 -5.11 -14.85 5.41
N ARG A 32 -6.10 -15.54 4.84
CA ARG A 32 -5.91 -16.82 4.10
C ARG A 32 -5.45 -16.52 2.67
N GLU A 33 -4.17 -16.17 2.47
CA GLU A 33 -3.59 -15.96 1.13
C GLU A 33 -2.76 -17.13 0.62
N ALA A 34 -2.18 -17.95 1.49
CA ALA A 34 -1.64 -19.25 1.08
C ALA A 34 -2.81 -20.23 0.91
N VAL A 35 -3.55 -20.06 -0.19
CA VAL A 35 -4.35 -21.13 -0.77
C VAL A 35 -3.40 -22.01 -1.56
N VAL A 36 -3.41 -23.29 -1.22
CA VAL A 36 -2.84 -24.37 -2.03
C VAL A 36 -3.45 -24.26 -3.43
N GLN A 37 -2.72 -23.66 -4.38
CA GLN A 37 -3.13 -23.62 -5.78
C GLN A 37 -2.46 -24.79 -6.51
N ASP A 38 -3.19 -25.91 -6.58
CA ASP A 38 -2.92 -27.03 -7.48
C ASP A 38 -3.34 -26.70 -8.92
N THR A 39 -2.74 -25.66 -9.53
CA THR A 39 -2.94 -25.36 -10.96
C THR A 39 -1.61 -25.52 -11.70
N PRO A 40 -1.44 -26.58 -12.51
CA PRO A 40 -0.23 -26.78 -13.32
C PRO A 40 -0.18 -25.75 -14.46
N GLY A 41 0.90 -24.99 -14.60
CA GLY A 41 1.19 -24.25 -15.86
C GLY A 41 1.68 -22.81 -15.77
N VAL A 42 1.90 -22.23 -14.59
CA VAL A 42 2.58 -20.92 -14.47
C VAL A 42 3.99 -21.17 -13.96
N THR A 43 5.00 -20.55 -14.56
CA THR A 43 6.37 -20.54 -14.05
C THR A 43 6.32 -20.11 -12.59
N ARG A 44 6.44 -21.10 -11.70
CA ARG A 44 6.44 -20.92 -10.26
C ARG A 44 7.68 -20.08 -9.96
N ASP A 45 7.51 -18.87 -9.47
CA ASP A 45 8.58 -18.07 -8.86
C ASP A 45 8.30 -18.03 -7.36
N ARG A 46 9.35 -17.93 -6.55
CA ARG A 46 9.31 -18.06 -5.07
C ARG A 46 8.25 -17.13 -4.47
N VAL A 47 7.29 -17.70 -3.73
CA VAL A 47 6.18 -16.92 -3.15
C VAL A 47 6.68 -16.18 -1.91
N SER A 48 6.76 -14.85 -2.03
CA SER A 48 7.16 -13.93 -0.96
C SER A 48 5.93 -13.15 -0.50
N TYR A 49 5.78 -12.98 0.81
CA TYR A 49 4.64 -12.30 1.41
C TYR A 49 5.11 -11.18 2.33
N ASP A 50 4.58 -9.97 2.17
CA ASP A 50 4.77 -8.89 3.14
C ASP A 50 4.03 -9.23 4.44
N ALA A 51 4.74 -9.17 5.56
CA ALA A 51 4.21 -9.41 6.91
C ALA A 51 4.50 -8.21 7.82
N ASN A 52 3.60 -7.99 8.78
CA ASN A 52 3.75 -6.97 9.79
C ASN A 52 3.39 -7.56 11.17
N TRP A 53 4.30 -7.43 12.13
CA TRP A 53 4.05 -7.76 13.52
C TRP A 53 4.55 -6.64 14.42
N ALA A 54 3.73 -6.22 15.39
CA ALA A 54 4.05 -5.15 16.34
C ALA A 54 4.60 -3.85 15.68
N GLY A 55 4.16 -3.53 14.46
CA GLY A 55 4.61 -2.34 13.71
C GLY A 55 5.95 -2.50 12.97
N ARG A 56 6.56 -3.70 12.97
CA ARG A 56 7.76 -4.00 12.16
C ARG A 56 7.38 -4.82 10.94
N GLU A 57 7.80 -4.35 9.77
CA GLU A 57 7.63 -5.06 8.50
C GLU A 57 8.79 -6.02 8.21
N PHE A 58 8.46 -7.15 7.61
CA PHE A 58 9.42 -8.15 7.13
C PHE A 58 8.79 -8.96 6.00
N VAL A 59 9.61 -9.63 5.19
CA VAL A 59 9.16 -10.48 4.09
C VAL A 59 9.22 -11.94 4.51
N LEU A 60 8.11 -12.67 4.42
CA LEU A 60 8.08 -14.11 4.60
C LEU A 60 8.29 -14.82 3.26
N VAL A 61 9.24 -15.75 3.21
CA VAL A 61 9.48 -16.62 2.06
C VAL A 61 9.10 -18.05 2.44
N ASP A 62 8.05 -18.61 1.82
CA ASP A 62 7.63 -20.00 2.05
C ASP A 62 8.39 -20.93 1.09
N THR A 63 9.07 -21.94 1.65
CA THR A 63 9.80 -22.94 0.85
C THR A 63 8.93 -24.09 0.36
N GLY A 64 7.64 -24.14 0.72
CA GLY A 64 6.79 -25.33 0.64
C GLY A 64 6.14 -25.68 -0.71
N GLY A 65 6.41 -24.97 -1.81
CA GLY A 65 5.61 -25.06 -3.05
C GLY A 65 6.11 -25.95 -4.21
N TRP A 66 7.26 -26.63 -4.09
CA TRP A 66 7.87 -27.32 -5.22
C TRP A 66 8.11 -28.81 -4.93
N MET A 67 7.19 -29.66 -5.36
CA MET A 67 7.45 -31.09 -5.51
C MET A 67 7.94 -31.35 -6.94
N SER A 68 9.15 -31.91 -7.05
CA SER A 68 9.57 -32.70 -8.23
C SER A 68 9.93 -34.09 -7.74
N ASP A 69 9.18 -35.09 -8.21
CA ASP A 69 9.39 -36.49 -7.92
C ASP A 69 10.77 -36.96 -8.40
N ALA A 70 11.64 -37.38 -7.47
CA ALA A 70 12.52 -38.57 -7.55
C ALA A 70 13.74 -38.48 -6.60
N GLN A 71 13.89 -39.53 -5.77
CA GLN A 71 15.03 -39.98 -4.95
C GLN A 71 15.70 -39.00 -3.95
N GLY A 72 15.60 -39.37 -2.66
CA GLY A 72 16.32 -38.76 -1.54
C GLY A 72 15.60 -37.59 -0.88
N MET A 73 14.43 -37.84 -0.26
CA MET A 73 13.56 -36.81 0.34
C MET A 73 14.32 -35.87 1.30
N ALA A 74 15.21 -36.40 2.14
CA ALA A 74 16.00 -35.59 3.07
C ALA A 74 17.03 -34.67 2.39
N ALA A 75 17.68 -35.13 1.31
CA ALA A 75 18.67 -34.33 0.58
C ALA A 75 18.02 -33.17 -0.19
N GLN A 76 16.85 -33.41 -0.78
CA GLN A 76 16.07 -32.39 -1.48
C GLN A 76 15.52 -31.33 -0.52
N ILE A 77 15.02 -31.75 0.65
CA ILE A 77 14.57 -30.80 1.69
C ILE A 77 15.75 -29.94 2.17
N ALA A 78 16.95 -30.52 2.31
CA ALA A 78 18.15 -29.79 2.70
C ALA A 78 18.59 -28.76 1.63
N GLU A 79 18.57 -29.12 0.35
CA GLU A 79 18.89 -28.19 -0.76
C GLU A 79 17.89 -27.03 -0.85
N GLN A 80 16.59 -27.31 -0.67
CA GLN A 80 15.55 -26.29 -0.60
C GLN A 80 15.75 -25.34 0.59
N ALA A 81 16.11 -25.90 1.75
CA ALA A 81 16.46 -25.11 2.92
C ALA A 81 17.67 -24.21 2.62
N GLU A 82 18.73 -24.73 2.02
CA GLU A 82 19.96 -23.98 1.73
C GLU A 82 19.70 -22.77 0.82
N LEU A 83 18.91 -22.96 -0.24
CA LEU A 83 18.52 -21.88 -1.15
C LEU A 83 17.70 -20.79 -0.44
N ALA A 84 16.73 -21.17 0.39
CA ALA A 84 15.89 -20.22 1.13
C ALA A 84 16.69 -19.47 2.20
N ILE A 85 17.54 -20.19 2.91
CA ILE A 85 18.42 -19.64 3.95
C ILE A 85 19.39 -18.64 3.34
N SER A 86 19.93 -18.87 2.13
CA SER A 86 20.93 -17.99 1.51
C SER A 86 20.48 -16.53 1.38
N MET A 87 19.19 -16.30 1.13
CA MET A 87 18.61 -14.97 0.91
C MET A 87 17.90 -14.38 2.13
N ALA A 88 17.74 -15.14 3.22
CA ALA A 88 17.02 -14.68 4.41
C ALA A 88 17.93 -14.00 5.43
N ASP A 89 17.43 -13.07 6.23
CA ASP A 89 18.13 -12.49 7.38
C ASP A 89 17.95 -13.33 8.65
N ALA A 90 16.81 -14.02 8.78
CA ALA A 90 16.57 -15.01 9.83
C ALA A 90 15.74 -16.19 9.30
N VAL A 91 15.75 -17.30 10.04
CA VAL A 91 15.06 -18.54 9.64
C VAL A 91 14.06 -18.96 10.71
N MET A 92 12.81 -19.16 10.32
CA MET A 92 11.80 -19.82 11.15
C MET A 92 11.76 -21.30 10.76
N PHE A 93 12.28 -22.15 11.64
CA PHE A 93 12.27 -23.60 11.43
C PHE A 93 11.06 -24.22 12.12
N VAL A 94 10.13 -24.75 11.33
CA VAL A 94 8.86 -25.29 11.81
C VAL A 94 8.94 -26.81 11.87
N VAL A 95 8.71 -27.37 13.05
CA VAL A 95 8.65 -28.81 13.32
C VAL A 95 7.30 -29.20 13.89
N ASP A 96 6.94 -30.47 13.79
CA ASP A 96 5.70 -30.99 14.36
C ASP A 96 5.96 -31.56 15.76
N ALA A 97 5.43 -30.92 16.80
CA ALA A 97 5.63 -31.35 18.19
C ALA A 97 5.06 -32.74 18.49
N THR A 98 4.08 -33.21 17.72
CA THR A 98 3.38 -34.48 17.98
C THR A 98 4.14 -35.70 17.47
N VAL A 99 5.03 -35.53 16.50
CA VAL A 99 5.75 -36.61 15.83
C VAL A 99 7.13 -36.86 16.45
N GLY A 100 7.73 -35.83 17.08
CA GLY A 100 9.12 -35.91 17.52
C GLY A 100 10.11 -35.52 16.41
N THR A 101 11.40 -35.63 16.72
CA THR A 101 12.50 -35.34 15.79
C THR A 101 12.69 -36.49 14.80
N VAL A 102 12.73 -36.21 13.50
CA VAL A 102 12.95 -37.22 12.44
C VAL A 102 14.20 -36.91 11.60
N ASP A 103 14.66 -37.87 10.81
CA ASP A 103 15.89 -37.76 10.00
C ASP A 103 15.85 -36.59 9.00
N GLU A 104 14.67 -36.24 8.47
CA GLU A 104 14.49 -35.08 7.60
C GLU A 104 14.69 -33.76 8.35
N ASP A 105 14.27 -33.68 9.61
CA ASP A 105 14.48 -32.49 10.45
C ASP A 105 15.98 -32.33 10.77
N GLU A 106 16.67 -33.43 11.07
CA GLU A 106 18.13 -33.46 11.27
C GLU A 106 18.92 -33.04 10.01
N ALA A 107 18.43 -33.40 8.82
CA ALA A 107 19.03 -32.97 7.57
C ALA A 107 18.96 -31.43 7.40
N VAL A 108 17.82 -30.82 7.74
CA VAL A 108 17.65 -29.36 7.72
C VAL A 108 18.50 -28.69 8.80
N VAL A 109 18.56 -29.26 10.01
CA VAL A 109 19.38 -28.74 11.12
C VAL A 109 20.85 -28.63 10.72
N ARG A 110 21.39 -29.62 9.99
CA ARG A 110 22.78 -29.57 9.48
C ARG A 110 23.02 -28.37 8.56
N VAL A 111 22.06 -28.02 7.72
CA VAL A 111 22.14 -26.84 6.84
C VAL A 111 22.03 -25.56 7.65
N LEU A 112 21.05 -25.48 8.56
CA LEU A 112 20.84 -24.33 9.43
C LEU A 112 22.09 -23.99 10.25
N ARG A 113 22.74 -24.98 10.85
CA ARG A 113 23.98 -24.80 11.64
C ARG A 113 25.15 -24.28 10.82
N ARG A 114 25.23 -24.62 9.53
CA ARG A 114 26.29 -24.13 8.63
C ARG A 114 26.05 -22.69 8.17
N SER A 115 24.80 -22.23 8.18
CA SER A 115 24.43 -20.92 7.66
C SER A 115 24.80 -19.74 8.55
N ASN A 116 25.06 -19.97 9.85
CA ASN A 116 25.28 -18.95 10.88
C ASN A 116 24.17 -17.87 10.99
N LYS A 117 22.99 -18.11 10.41
CA LYS A 117 21.85 -17.19 10.51
C LYS A 117 21.08 -17.43 11.81
N PRO A 118 20.42 -16.41 12.38
CA PRO A 118 19.52 -16.59 13.52
C PRO A 118 18.40 -17.56 13.17
N VAL A 119 18.20 -18.58 13.99
CA VAL A 119 17.15 -19.61 13.81
C VAL A 119 16.18 -19.56 14.97
N ILE A 120 14.89 -19.51 14.65
CA ILE A 120 13.80 -19.60 15.61
C ILE A 120 13.06 -20.91 15.39
N LEU A 121 13.08 -21.77 16.40
CA LEU A 121 12.47 -23.10 16.37
C LEU A 121 11.00 -23.01 16.77
N ALA A 122 10.09 -23.22 15.83
CA ALA A 122 8.65 -23.25 16.05
C ALA A 122 8.15 -24.70 16.15
N ALA A 123 7.82 -25.15 17.36
CA ALA A 123 7.23 -26.45 17.61
C ALA A 123 5.71 -26.37 17.43
N ASN A 124 5.23 -26.74 16.24
CA ASN A 124 3.85 -26.57 15.82
C ASN A 124 2.93 -27.72 16.27
N LYS A 125 1.62 -27.51 16.18
CA LYS A 125 0.53 -28.43 16.60
C LYS A 125 0.40 -28.61 18.12
N VAL A 126 0.81 -27.60 18.89
CA VAL A 126 0.67 -27.59 20.35
C VAL A 126 -0.71 -27.07 20.76
N ASP A 127 -1.70 -27.96 20.73
CA ASP A 127 -3.09 -27.60 21.00
C ASP A 127 -3.48 -27.69 22.49
N ASP A 128 -2.77 -28.47 23.29
CA ASP A 128 -3.07 -28.70 24.71
C ASP A 128 -1.79 -28.81 25.57
N GLN A 129 -1.97 -29.01 26.88
CA GLN A 129 -0.87 -29.08 27.86
C GLN A 129 0.00 -30.33 27.72
N ARG A 130 -0.51 -31.42 27.13
CA ARG A 130 0.29 -32.62 26.85
C ARG A 130 1.24 -32.36 25.69
N HIS A 131 0.77 -31.65 24.67
CA HIS A 131 1.59 -31.24 23.53
C HIS A 131 2.70 -30.24 23.91
N GLU A 132 2.53 -29.43 24.97
CA GLU A 132 3.61 -28.56 25.49
C GLU A 132 4.81 -29.38 26.00
N VAL A 133 4.54 -30.49 26.69
CA VAL A 133 5.60 -31.43 27.12
C VAL A 133 6.29 -32.05 25.90
N MET A 134 5.54 -32.39 24.84
CA MET A 134 6.14 -32.93 23.62
C MET A 134 6.99 -31.89 22.87
N ALA A 135 6.58 -30.62 22.87
CA ALA A 135 7.38 -29.53 22.30
C ALA A 135 8.75 -29.40 22.99
N SER A 136 8.85 -29.72 24.29
CA SER A 136 10.12 -29.70 25.02
C SER A 136 11.14 -30.73 24.51
N THR A 137 10.70 -31.79 23.83
CA THR A 137 11.62 -32.77 23.25
C THR A 137 12.42 -32.20 22.06
N MET A 138 11.97 -31.09 21.48
CA MET A 138 12.61 -30.44 20.34
C MET A 138 13.92 -29.73 20.69
N TRP A 139 14.21 -29.54 21.99
CA TRP A 139 15.53 -29.09 22.45
C TRP A 139 16.67 -29.99 21.95
N ASN A 140 16.38 -31.27 21.69
CA ASN A 140 17.35 -32.24 21.17
C ASN A 140 17.93 -31.85 19.81
N LEU A 141 17.22 -31.04 19.02
CA LEU A 141 17.71 -30.50 17.74
C LEU A 141 18.87 -29.50 17.92
N GLY A 142 19.09 -29.01 19.14
CA GLY A 142 20.21 -28.13 19.49
C GLY A 142 20.18 -26.78 18.77
N LEU A 143 18.98 -26.24 18.52
CA LEU A 143 18.74 -24.95 17.86
C LEU A 143 18.24 -23.86 18.83
N GLY A 144 18.32 -24.12 20.14
CA GLY A 144 17.81 -23.21 21.18
C GLY A 144 16.44 -23.65 21.72
N GLU A 145 15.78 -22.72 22.43
CA GLU A 145 14.46 -22.94 23.03
C GLU A 145 13.37 -23.07 21.94
N PRO A 146 12.62 -24.19 21.87
CA PRO A 146 11.48 -24.34 20.99
C PRO A 146 10.30 -23.52 21.49
N PHE A 147 9.72 -22.72 20.60
CA PHE A 147 8.50 -21.98 20.84
C PHE A 147 7.29 -22.88 20.54
N PRO A 148 6.48 -23.26 21.56
CA PRO A 148 5.30 -24.07 21.35
C PRO A 148 4.21 -23.23 20.67
N VAL A 149 3.79 -23.65 19.48
CA VAL A 149 2.77 -22.93 18.71
C VAL A 149 1.67 -23.85 18.22
N SER A 150 0.45 -23.33 18.18
CA SER A 150 -0.64 -23.93 17.39
C SER A 150 -0.93 -23.00 16.23
N ALA A 151 -0.49 -23.36 15.03
CA ALA A 151 -0.82 -22.67 13.78
C ALA A 151 -2.31 -22.79 13.41
N MET A 152 -3.07 -23.71 14.03
CA MET A 152 -4.52 -23.82 13.83
C MET A 152 -5.32 -22.96 14.80
N HIS A 153 -4.91 -22.84 16.08
CA HIS A 153 -5.74 -22.19 17.12
C HIS A 153 -5.24 -20.83 17.63
N GLY A 154 -3.96 -20.51 17.46
CA GLY A 154 -3.41 -19.15 17.64
C GLY A 154 -2.52 -19.05 18.86
N ARG A 155 -2.40 -20.15 19.58
CA ARG A 155 -1.59 -20.28 20.79
C ARG A 155 -0.10 -20.11 20.45
N GLY A 156 0.60 -19.31 21.25
CA GLY A 156 2.06 -19.15 21.19
C GLY A 156 2.61 -18.37 19.98
N SER A 157 1.78 -18.03 18.99
CA SER A 157 2.28 -17.35 17.78
C SER A 157 2.78 -15.93 18.05
N GLY A 158 2.25 -15.24 19.07
CA GLY A 158 2.74 -13.91 19.46
C GLY A 158 4.15 -13.95 20.04
N GLU A 159 4.41 -14.85 21.00
CA GLU A 159 5.73 -15.04 21.61
C GLU A 159 6.77 -15.48 20.57
N LEU A 160 6.39 -16.38 19.66
CA LEU A 160 7.23 -16.78 18.52
C LEU A 160 7.63 -15.57 17.65
N LEU A 161 6.66 -14.72 17.31
CA LEU A 161 6.91 -13.56 16.46
C LEU A 161 7.71 -12.46 17.18
N ASP A 162 7.49 -12.26 18.47
CA ASP A 162 8.30 -11.35 19.28
C ASP A 162 9.77 -11.80 19.35
N ALA A 163 10.00 -13.11 19.50
CA ALA A 163 11.35 -13.69 19.46
C ALA A 163 11.98 -13.56 18.06
N LEU A 164 11.21 -13.79 17.00
CA LEU A 164 11.65 -13.60 15.62
C LEU A 164 12.08 -12.16 15.35
N LEU A 165 11.28 -11.17 15.77
CA LEU A 165 11.63 -9.77 15.58
C LEU A 165 12.92 -9.38 16.32
N LYS A 166 13.17 -9.94 17.51
CA LYS A 166 14.42 -9.72 18.25
C LYS A 166 15.64 -10.31 17.54
N ALA A 167 15.46 -11.39 16.78
CA ALA A 167 16.52 -12.08 16.06
C ALA A 167 16.79 -11.49 14.67
N LEU A 168 15.84 -10.76 14.10
CA LEU A 168 16.04 -10.02 12.86
C LEU A 168 16.98 -8.83 13.09
N PRO A 169 17.82 -8.47 12.08
CA PRO A 169 18.53 -7.20 12.11
C PRO A 169 17.54 -6.06 12.37
N GLU A 170 18.00 -4.98 13.01
CA GLU A 170 17.16 -3.81 13.24
C GLU A 170 16.62 -3.32 11.89
N ALA A 171 15.33 -3.57 11.68
CA ALA A 171 14.57 -2.90 10.64
C ALA A 171 14.15 -1.55 11.24
N PRO A 172 14.02 -0.49 10.44
CA PRO A 172 13.46 0.77 10.92
C PRO A 172 12.15 0.49 11.66
N VAL A 173 12.08 0.95 12.92
CA VAL A 173 10.82 1.04 13.65
C VAL A 173 9.98 2.05 12.90
N GLU A 174 8.83 1.62 12.33
CA GLU A 174 7.86 2.41 11.53
C GLU A 174 8.29 3.89 11.41
N SER A 175 9.35 4.16 10.63
CA SER A 175 9.67 5.51 10.27
C SER A 175 8.81 5.73 9.04
N PHE A 176 7.76 6.53 9.21
CA PHE A 176 7.26 7.35 8.12
C PHE A 176 8.39 8.32 7.75
N GLU A 177 9.51 7.79 7.26
CA GLU A 177 10.45 8.59 6.52
C GLU A 177 9.69 9.01 5.28
N LEU A 178 9.18 10.24 5.33
CA LEU A 178 8.99 11.08 4.16
C LEU A 178 10.08 10.68 3.17
N GLU A 179 9.73 10.20 1.98
CA GLU A 179 10.73 10.08 0.92
C GLU A 179 11.47 11.42 0.86
N VAL A 180 12.72 11.42 1.32
CA VAL A 180 13.47 12.65 1.51
C VAL A 180 13.80 13.17 0.12
N GLY A 181 12.98 14.09 -0.36
CA GLY A 181 13.05 14.60 -1.71
C GLY A 181 11.86 15.49 -2.05
N PRO A 182 11.97 16.27 -3.12
CA PRO A 182 10.88 17.11 -3.59
C PRO A 182 9.66 16.28 -3.96
N ARG A 183 8.46 16.79 -3.63
CA ARG A 183 7.18 16.12 -3.88
C ARG A 183 7.05 15.75 -5.36
N ARG A 184 6.61 14.52 -5.63
CA ARG A 184 6.42 14.04 -7.01
C ARG A 184 5.05 14.47 -7.54
N VAL A 185 5.06 15.31 -8.56
CA VAL A 185 3.86 15.91 -9.13
C VAL A 185 3.73 15.54 -10.60
N ALA A 186 2.59 15.00 -11.02
CA ALA A 186 2.28 14.78 -12.44
C ALA A 186 1.29 15.83 -12.94
N ILE A 187 1.50 16.32 -14.17
CA ILE A 187 0.56 17.22 -14.86
C ILE A 187 -0.17 16.42 -15.93
N VAL A 188 -1.45 16.18 -15.70
CA VAL A 188 -2.31 15.35 -16.56
C VAL A 188 -3.50 16.15 -17.08
N GLY A 189 -4.18 15.65 -18.12
CA GLY A 189 -5.29 16.36 -18.78
C GLY A 189 -5.34 16.10 -20.27
N LYS A 190 -6.45 16.47 -20.91
CA LYS A 190 -6.70 16.31 -22.35
C LYS A 190 -5.65 16.99 -23.24
N PRO A 191 -5.47 16.59 -24.50
CA PRO A 191 -4.69 17.37 -25.47
C PRO A 191 -5.12 18.85 -25.50
N ASN A 192 -4.18 19.77 -25.77
CA ASN A 192 -4.43 21.21 -26.00
C ASN A 192 -5.04 22.05 -24.84
N VAL A 193 -5.27 21.47 -23.66
CA VAL A 193 -5.70 22.21 -22.44
C VAL A 193 -4.61 23.13 -21.85
N GLY A 194 -3.40 23.11 -22.42
CA GLY A 194 -2.29 23.98 -22.00
C GLY A 194 -1.30 23.37 -21.00
N LYS A 195 -1.22 22.03 -20.88
CA LYS A 195 -0.21 21.33 -20.06
C LYS A 195 1.23 21.74 -20.38
N SER A 196 1.59 21.80 -21.67
CA SER A 196 2.95 22.17 -22.08
C SER A 196 3.27 23.64 -21.78
N SER A 197 2.28 24.52 -21.95
CA SER A 197 2.39 25.93 -21.54
C SER A 197 2.59 26.05 -20.04
N LEU A 198 1.84 25.28 -19.24
CA LEU A 198 1.97 25.24 -17.78
C LEU A 198 3.35 24.72 -17.37
N LEU A 199 3.80 23.60 -17.94
CA LEU A 199 5.11 23.03 -17.67
C LEU A 199 6.23 24.02 -18.01
N ASN A 200 6.16 24.69 -19.17
CA ASN A 200 7.15 25.70 -19.54
C ASN A 200 7.12 26.89 -18.56
N LYS A 201 5.94 27.31 -18.11
CA LYS A 201 5.81 28.41 -17.16
C LYS A 201 6.40 28.05 -15.79
N LEU A 202 6.14 26.83 -15.31
CA LEU A 202 6.72 26.29 -14.08
C LEU A 202 8.24 26.11 -14.21
N ALA A 203 8.72 25.62 -15.35
CA ALA A 203 10.16 25.41 -15.60
C ALA A 203 10.95 26.71 -15.87
N GLN A 204 10.26 27.84 -16.08
CA GLN A 204 10.84 29.18 -16.19
C GLN A 204 10.89 29.90 -14.83
N GLN A 205 10.10 29.47 -13.84
CA GLN A 205 10.32 29.85 -12.45
C GLN A 205 11.57 29.07 -11.98
N GLN A 206 12.56 29.81 -11.49
CA GLN A 206 13.93 29.41 -11.16
C GLN A 206 14.20 27.90 -11.20
N ARG A 207 14.92 27.46 -12.24
CA ARG A 207 15.49 26.11 -12.24
C ARG A 207 16.52 26.03 -11.13
N VAL A 208 16.23 25.19 -10.14
CA VAL A 208 17.25 24.83 -9.15
C VAL A 208 18.29 23.99 -9.88
N VAL A 209 19.49 24.52 -10.03
CA VAL A 209 20.63 23.76 -10.56
C VAL A 209 20.90 22.66 -9.55
N VAL A 210 20.68 21.41 -9.96
CA VAL A 210 20.86 20.23 -9.12
C VAL A 210 22.35 19.96 -9.01
N SER A 211 23.05 20.64 -8.10
CA SER A 211 24.42 20.24 -7.74
C SER A 211 24.48 19.47 -6.42
N ASP A 212 23.56 19.65 -5.47
CA ASP A 212 23.77 19.15 -4.10
C ASP A 212 22.50 18.67 -3.34
N ILE A 213 21.41 18.31 -4.02
CA ILE A 213 20.26 17.69 -3.33
C ILE A 213 20.54 16.19 -3.14
N SER A 214 21.02 15.82 -1.95
CA SER A 214 21.26 14.42 -1.55
C SER A 214 19.99 13.58 -1.72
N GLY A 215 20.10 12.36 -2.27
CA GLY A 215 19.00 11.37 -2.31
C GLY A 215 18.18 11.29 -3.62
N THR A 216 18.51 12.03 -4.68
CA THR A 216 17.77 11.92 -5.94
C THR A 216 18.52 11.12 -7.01
N THR A 217 18.12 9.87 -7.25
CA THR A 217 18.30 9.26 -8.58
C THR A 217 17.29 9.93 -9.52
N VAL A 218 17.73 10.96 -10.21
CA VAL A 218 16.90 11.66 -11.20
C VAL A 218 16.80 10.76 -12.43
N ASP A 219 15.61 10.25 -12.70
CA ASP A 219 15.27 9.68 -14.01
C ASP A 219 15.49 10.81 -15.05
N PRO A 220 16.24 10.60 -16.15
CA PRO A 220 16.54 11.65 -17.14
C PRO A 220 15.31 12.35 -17.75
N VAL A 221 14.10 11.88 -17.44
CA VAL A 221 12.80 12.35 -17.93
C VAL A 221 12.04 13.24 -16.93
N ASP A 222 12.47 13.29 -15.66
CA ASP A 222 11.82 14.10 -14.61
C ASP A 222 12.51 15.48 -14.47
N GLU A 223 11.75 16.53 -14.14
CA GLU A 223 12.31 17.88 -13.93
C GLU A 223 12.10 18.35 -12.48
N ILE A 224 13.10 19.05 -11.93
CA ILE A 224 13.00 19.69 -10.62
C ILE A 224 12.72 21.18 -10.83
N VAL A 225 11.65 21.69 -10.23
CA VAL A 225 11.19 23.09 -10.37
C VAL A 225 10.89 23.69 -9.00
N GLU A 226 11.13 24.99 -8.85
CA GLU A 226 10.72 25.75 -7.67
C GLU A 226 9.47 26.58 -7.99
N VAL A 227 8.39 26.38 -7.23
CA VAL A 227 7.10 27.04 -7.44
C VAL A 227 6.60 27.54 -6.10
N GLY A 228 6.39 28.85 -5.97
CA GLY A 228 5.91 29.45 -4.72
C GLY A 228 6.84 29.23 -3.52
N GLY A 229 8.16 29.08 -3.76
CA GLY A 229 9.16 28.82 -2.73
C GLY A 229 9.28 27.35 -2.28
N GLN A 230 8.61 26.42 -2.98
CA GLN A 230 8.69 24.98 -2.73
C GLN A 230 9.25 24.23 -3.93
N VAL A 231 10.02 23.17 -3.68
CA VAL A 231 10.69 22.39 -4.73
C VAL A 231 9.87 21.14 -5.05
N TYR A 232 9.54 20.96 -6.33
CA TYR A 232 8.75 19.84 -6.84
C TYR A 232 9.54 19.04 -7.87
N ARG A 233 9.33 17.72 -7.90
CA ARG A 233 9.75 16.85 -9.00
C ARG A 233 8.57 16.60 -9.93
N LEU A 234 8.60 17.22 -11.10
CA LEU A 234 7.63 16.97 -12.17
C LEU A 234 7.93 15.65 -12.86
N ILE A 235 6.96 14.74 -12.82
CA ILE A 235 7.07 13.39 -13.40
C ILE A 235 6.67 13.39 -14.87
N ASP A 236 7.43 12.66 -15.69
CA ASP A 236 7.18 12.43 -17.12
C ASP A 236 7.06 13.71 -17.98
N THR A 237 8.06 14.61 -17.88
CA THR A 237 8.04 15.88 -18.63
C THR A 237 8.36 15.68 -20.12
N ALA A 238 9.06 14.61 -20.50
CA ALA A 238 9.36 14.31 -21.90
C ALA A 238 8.09 13.98 -22.70
N GLY A 239 7.08 13.33 -22.11
CA GLY A 239 5.79 13.11 -22.73
C GLY A 239 5.06 14.43 -23.09
N ILE A 240 5.17 15.43 -22.24
CA ILE A 240 4.58 16.77 -22.43
C ILE A 240 5.33 17.57 -23.51
N ARG A 241 6.66 17.44 -23.60
CA ARG A 241 7.50 18.13 -24.59
C ARG A 241 7.45 17.50 -25.98
N ARG A 242 7.33 16.17 -26.09
CA ARG A 242 7.30 15.46 -27.38
C ARG A 242 5.98 15.68 -28.13
N ARG A 243 4.86 15.85 -27.42
CA ARG A 243 3.55 16.24 -28.00
C ARG A 243 3.56 17.61 -28.71
N VAL A 244 4.55 18.47 -28.42
CA VAL A 244 4.73 19.77 -29.12
C VAL A 244 5.36 19.59 -30.50
N LYS A 245 6.15 18.52 -30.72
CA LYS A 245 6.89 18.29 -31.97
C LYS A 245 6.22 17.29 -32.92
N GLU A 246 5.50 16.30 -32.40
CA GLU A 246 4.88 15.23 -33.20
C GLU A 246 3.39 15.11 -32.86
N ALA A 247 2.58 15.98 -33.47
CA ALA A 247 1.13 15.90 -33.43
C ALA A 247 0.61 15.01 -34.58
N SER A 248 1.02 13.74 -34.63
CA SER A 248 0.40 12.78 -35.53
C SER A 248 0.54 11.34 -35.01
N GLY A 249 -0.62 10.78 -34.65
CA GLY A 249 -0.91 9.35 -34.60
C GLY A 249 -0.12 8.54 -33.59
N HIS A 250 -0.58 8.45 -32.34
CA HIS A 250 -0.50 7.27 -31.46
C HIS A 250 -1.25 7.55 -30.13
N GLU A 251 -2.59 7.57 -30.16
CA GLU A 251 -3.41 7.77 -28.94
C GLU A 251 -3.17 6.67 -27.88
N PHE A 252 -2.89 5.43 -28.31
CA PHE A 252 -2.68 4.30 -27.41
C PHE A 252 -1.39 4.41 -26.56
N TYR A 253 -0.30 4.91 -27.13
CA TYR A 253 0.95 5.13 -26.36
C TYR A 253 0.86 6.38 -25.46
N ALA A 254 -0.06 7.30 -25.77
CA ALA A 254 -0.31 8.48 -24.97
C ALA A 254 -1.09 8.15 -23.67
N SER A 255 -1.98 7.15 -23.68
CA SER A 255 -2.73 6.73 -22.49
C SER A 255 -1.86 5.92 -21.51
N LEU A 256 -1.08 4.94 -21.99
CA LEU A 256 -0.15 4.13 -21.18
C LEU A 256 0.86 4.99 -20.40
N ARG A 257 1.46 5.99 -21.05
CA ARG A 257 2.38 6.93 -20.37
C ARG A 257 1.69 7.81 -19.33
N THR A 258 0.46 8.26 -19.61
CA THR A 258 -0.32 9.04 -18.65
C THR A 258 -0.60 8.23 -17.39
N GLN A 259 -0.85 6.93 -17.51
CA GLN A 259 -1.07 6.04 -16.38
C GLN A 259 0.20 5.83 -15.54
N THR A 260 1.35 5.54 -16.17
CA THR A 260 2.63 5.43 -15.45
C THR A 260 3.02 6.74 -14.73
N ALA A 261 2.71 7.90 -15.32
CA ALA A 261 2.94 9.19 -14.67
C ALA A 261 2.07 9.38 -13.42
N ILE A 262 0.79 8.99 -13.48
CA ILE A 262 -0.13 9.00 -12.33
C ILE A 262 0.39 8.04 -11.23
N GLU A 263 0.77 6.81 -11.59
CA GLU A 263 1.27 5.81 -10.64
C GLU A 263 2.56 6.23 -9.93
N ARG A 264 3.42 7.01 -10.58
CA ARG A 264 4.66 7.51 -9.97
C ARG A 264 4.45 8.77 -9.12
N ALA A 265 3.37 9.51 -9.35
CA ALA A 265 3.11 10.76 -8.65
C ALA A 265 2.60 10.55 -7.23
N GLN A 266 2.84 11.53 -6.36
CA GLN A 266 2.12 11.68 -5.09
C GLN A 266 0.87 12.54 -5.32
N VAL A 267 1.03 13.63 -6.08
CA VAL A 267 -0.04 14.58 -6.43
C VAL A 267 -0.18 14.68 -7.95
N CYS A 268 -1.40 14.59 -8.44
CA CYS A 268 -1.76 14.80 -9.85
C CYS A 268 -2.48 16.13 -10.00
N ILE A 269 -1.93 17.02 -10.84
CA ILE A 269 -2.59 18.25 -11.29
C ILE A 269 -3.34 17.92 -12.58
N VAL A 270 -4.67 17.82 -12.52
CA VAL A 270 -5.52 17.68 -13.69
C VAL A 270 -5.81 19.06 -14.27
N VAL A 271 -5.29 19.33 -15.47
CA VAL A 271 -5.49 20.60 -16.17
C VAL A 271 -6.73 20.50 -17.05
N VAL A 272 -7.69 21.40 -16.82
CA VAL A 272 -8.95 21.51 -17.55
C VAL A 272 -8.99 22.86 -18.27
N ASP A 273 -9.45 22.88 -19.51
CA ASP A 273 -9.70 24.13 -20.23
C ASP A 273 -10.98 24.79 -19.72
N SER A 274 -10.87 26.00 -19.18
CA SER A 274 -12.03 26.74 -18.64
C SER A 274 -12.85 27.46 -19.72
N SER A 275 -12.29 27.61 -20.92
CA SER A 275 -12.97 28.28 -22.04
C SER A 275 -13.92 27.34 -22.79
N GLU A 276 -13.79 26.03 -22.60
CA GLU A 276 -14.62 24.99 -23.20
C GLU A 276 -15.45 24.27 -22.13
N GLU A 277 -16.54 23.61 -22.54
CA GLU A 277 -17.39 22.81 -21.64
C GLU A 277 -16.65 21.61 -21.05
N LEU A 278 -17.03 21.21 -19.83
CA LEU A 278 -16.45 20.06 -19.17
C LEU A 278 -16.67 18.74 -19.95
N THR A 279 -15.54 18.09 -20.18
CA THR A 279 -15.31 16.80 -20.79
C THR A 279 -15.77 15.50 -20.11
N GLU A 280 -16.42 14.53 -20.78
CA GLU A 280 -16.39 13.14 -20.28
C GLU A 280 -14.95 12.64 -20.07
N GLN A 281 -14.05 12.99 -21.01
CA GLN A 281 -12.65 12.62 -20.89
C GLN A 281 -11.92 13.38 -19.77
N ASP A 282 -12.38 14.58 -19.36
CA ASP A 282 -11.82 15.25 -18.18
C ASP A 282 -12.20 14.50 -16.91
N LEU A 283 -13.47 14.12 -16.79
CA LEU A 283 -13.98 13.32 -15.69
C LEU A 283 -13.28 11.95 -15.62
N ARG A 284 -13.07 11.26 -16.75
CA ARG A 284 -12.33 9.99 -16.79
C ARG A 284 -10.89 10.14 -16.30
N ILE A 285 -10.20 11.23 -16.64
CA ILE A 285 -8.84 11.47 -16.14
C ILE A 285 -8.85 11.67 -14.63
N MET A 286 -9.83 12.41 -14.09
CA MET A 286 -9.98 12.58 -12.64
C MET A 286 -10.30 11.26 -11.93
N SER A 287 -11.21 10.45 -12.48
CA SER A 287 -11.53 9.11 -11.96
C SER A 287 -10.30 8.20 -11.95
N ASN A 288 -9.48 8.21 -13.01
CA ASN A 288 -8.25 7.41 -13.04
C ASN A 288 -7.27 7.80 -11.92
N VAL A 289 -7.17 9.09 -11.60
CA VAL A 289 -6.32 9.59 -10.49
C VAL A 289 -6.86 9.09 -9.14
N GLU A 290 -8.18 9.18 -8.93
CA GLU A 290 -8.85 8.69 -7.73
C GLU A 290 -8.70 7.16 -7.56
N GLU A 291 -8.93 6.39 -8.63
CA GLU A 291 -8.80 4.92 -8.64
C GLU A 291 -7.36 4.46 -8.36
N THR A 292 -6.37 5.22 -8.84
CA THR A 292 -4.95 4.96 -8.53
C THR A 292 -4.59 5.36 -7.08
N GLY A 293 -5.49 6.05 -6.38
CA GLY A 293 -5.30 6.46 -5.00
C GLY A 293 -4.31 7.62 -4.84
N ARG A 294 -4.19 8.50 -5.83
CA ARG A 294 -3.29 9.66 -5.79
C ARG A 294 -4.02 10.92 -5.37
N ALA A 295 -3.28 11.88 -4.80
CA ALA A 295 -3.85 13.18 -4.48
C ALA A 295 -4.22 13.92 -5.76
N LEU A 296 -5.32 14.68 -5.74
CA LEU A 296 -5.87 15.36 -6.91
C LEU A 296 -5.97 16.87 -6.66
N VAL A 297 -5.44 17.65 -7.59
CA VAL A 297 -5.66 19.10 -7.71
C VAL A 297 -6.20 19.38 -9.10
N VAL A 298 -7.25 20.19 -9.21
CA VAL A 298 -7.84 20.57 -10.48
C VAL A 298 -7.40 22.00 -10.84
N ALA A 299 -6.73 22.14 -11.97
CA ALA A 299 -6.27 23.43 -12.48
C ALA A 299 -7.14 23.87 -13.68
N PHE A 300 -8.00 24.85 -13.44
CA PHE A 300 -8.84 25.48 -14.45
C PHE A 300 -8.00 26.50 -15.23
N ASN A 301 -7.48 26.08 -16.39
CA ASN A 301 -6.56 26.82 -17.22
C ASN A 301 -7.26 27.64 -18.32
N LYS A 302 -6.52 28.56 -18.94
CA LYS A 302 -7.02 29.56 -19.91
C LYS A 302 -8.07 30.50 -19.30
N TRP A 303 -7.94 30.80 -18.02
CA TRP A 303 -8.86 31.69 -17.32
C TRP A 303 -8.93 33.10 -17.93
N ASP A 304 -7.86 33.52 -18.62
CA ASP A 304 -7.81 34.77 -19.39
C ASP A 304 -8.80 34.82 -20.57
N LEU A 305 -9.26 33.67 -21.07
CA LEU A 305 -10.25 33.57 -22.14
C LEU A 305 -11.69 33.46 -21.62
N THR A 306 -11.90 33.43 -20.30
CA THR A 306 -13.24 33.28 -19.70
C THR A 306 -13.88 34.63 -19.42
N ASP A 307 -15.07 34.85 -19.97
CA ASP A 307 -15.95 35.98 -19.65
C ASP A 307 -16.89 35.66 -18.47
N GLU A 308 -17.73 36.61 -18.06
CA GLU A 308 -18.66 36.40 -16.94
C GLU A 308 -19.69 35.30 -17.22
N GLU A 309 -20.13 35.17 -18.48
CA GLU A 309 -21.12 34.18 -18.86
C GLU A 309 -20.54 32.77 -18.81
N ARG A 310 -19.37 32.53 -19.41
CA ARG A 310 -18.69 31.23 -19.36
C ARG A 310 -18.41 30.81 -17.92
N ARG A 311 -18.00 31.74 -17.04
CA ARG A 311 -17.77 31.43 -15.61
C ARG A 311 -19.02 30.91 -14.92
N ARG A 312 -20.19 31.54 -15.16
CA ARG A 312 -21.46 31.07 -14.59
C ARG A 312 -21.89 29.69 -15.11
N TYR A 313 -21.53 29.34 -16.35
CA TYR A 313 -21.77 27.99 -16.87
C TYR A 313 -20.81 26.97 -16.27
N LEU A 314 -19.53 27.32 -16.19
CA LEU A 314 -18.51 26.46 -15.57
C LEU A 314 -18.84 26.14 -14.11
N ASP A 315 -19.28 27.13 -13.32
CA ASP A 315 -19.68 26.88 -11.92
C ASP A 315 -20.81 25.84 -11.83
N ARG A 316 -21.80 25.90 -12.74
CA ARG A 316 -22.88 24.91 -12.81
C ARG A 316 -22.41 23.54 -13.27
N GLU A 317 -21.47 23.49 -14.23
CA GLU A 317 -20.85 22.25 -14.67
C GLU A 317 -20.06 21.59 -13.52
N ILE A 318 -19.31 22.37 -12.73
CA ILE A 318 -18.59 21.87 -11.56
C ILE A 318 -19.56 21.30 -10.52
N GLU A 319 -20.63 22.03 -10.19
CA GLU A 319 -21.63 21.58 -9.21
C GLU A 319 -22.35 20.29 -9.66
N ARG A 320 -22.60 20.14 -10.96
CA ARG A 320 -23.31 18.98 -11.52
C ARG A 320 -22.41 17.78 -11.75
N ASP A 321 -21.27 17.98 -12.41
CA ASP A 321 -20.47 16.91 -13.01
C ASP A 321 -19.24 16.55 -12.15
N MET A 322 -18.76 17.46 -11.30
CA MET A 322 -17.60 17.25 -10.43
C MET A 322 -17.96 16.96 -8.97
N VAL A 323 -19.22 16.61 -8.68
CA VAL A 323 -19.72 16.43 -7.31
C VAL A 323 -18.90 15.39 -6.50
N GLN A 324 -18.39 14.36 -7.18
CA GLN A 324 -17.56 13.30 -6.60
C GLN A 324 -16.13 13.74 -6.29
N PHE A 325 -15.66 14.84 -6.88
CA PHE A 325 -14.32 15.41 -6.70
C PHE A 325 -14.32 16.70 -5.88
N THR A 326 -15.41 17.00 -5.17
CA THR A 326 -15.51 18.21 -4.32
C THR A 326 -14.45 18.30 -3.22
N TRP A 327 -13.81 17.19 -2.90
CA TRP A 327 -12.67 17.12 -1.99
C TRP A 327 -11.36 17.61 -2.61
N ALA A 328 -11.27 17.70 -3.94
CA ALA A 328 -10.07 18.15 -4.65
C ALA A 328 -10.00 19.68 -4.72
N PRO A 329 -8.88 20.32 -4.33
CA PRO A 329 -8.67 21.75 -4.50
C PRO A 329 -8.76 22.15 -5.97
N THR A 330 -9.46 23.25 -6.23
CA THR A 330 -9.55 23.88 -7.56
C THR A 330 -8.74 25.18 -7.59
N VAL A 331 -8.01 25.41 -8.67
CA VAL A 331 -7.22 26.64 -8.87
C VAL A 331 -7.43 27.17 -10.28
N ASN A 332 -7.89 28.42 -10.38
CA ASN A 332 -8.08 29.10 -11.66
C ASN A 332 -6.78 29.78 -12.08
N ILE A 333 -6.20 29.33 -13.19
CA ILE A 333 -4.90 29.74 -13.69
C ILE A 333 -4.94 30.20 -15.15
N SER A 334 -3.91 30.94 -15.55
CA SER A 334 -3.60 31.15 -16.95
C SER A 334 -2.12 30.81 -17.17
N ALA A 335 -1.86 29.65 -17.76
CA ALA A 335 -0.50 29.21 -18.07
C ALA A 335 0.23 30.17 -19.03
N LEU A 336 -0.53 30.84 -19.92
CA LEU A 336 0.01 31.80 -20.88
C LEU A 336 0.52 33.08 -20.18
N THR A 337 -0.33 33.69 -19.34
CA THR A 337 0.02 34.94 -18.65
C THR A 337 0.84 34.71 -17.38
N GLY A 338 0.74 33.52 -16.77
CA GLY A 338 1.29 33.20 -15.46
C GLY A 338 0.36 33.52 -14.28
N ARG A 339 -0.86 34.01 -14.54
CA ARG A 339 -1.81 34.36 -13.48
C ARG A 339 -2.10 33.16 -12.58
N ASN A 340 -1.97 33.35 -11.26
CA ASN A 340 -2.25 32.39 -10.19
C ASN A 340 -1.48 31.06 -10.26
N VAL A 341 -0.44 30.94 -11.09
CA VAL A 341 0.35 29.69 -11.18
C VAL A 341 1.07 29.40 -9.86
N ASP A 342 1.47 30.44 -9.13
CA ASP A 342 2.04 30.38 -7.78
C ASP A 342 1.09 29.73 -6.76
N LYS A 343 -0.23 29.91 -6.91
CA LYS A 343 -1.24 29.33 -6.01
C LYS A 343 -1.34 27.81 -6.11
N LEU A 344 -0.84 27.21 -7.20
CA LEU A 344 -0.78 25.75 -7.34
C LEU A 344 0.08 25.12 -6.25
N SER A 345 1.16 25.80 -5.80
CA SER A 345 2.01 25.29 -4.71
C SER A 345 1.20 25.00 -3.45
N LYS A 346 0.42 25.99 -2.98
CA LYS A 346 -0.45 25.85 -1.80
C LYS A 346 -1.49 24.73 -1.96
N ALA A 347 -2.07 24.60 -3.15
CA ALA A 347 -3.05 23.56 -3.42
C ALA A 347 -2.41 22.16 -3.45
N VAL A 348 -1.21 22.03 -4.02
CA VAL A 348 -0.44 20.78 -4.04
C VAL A 348 0.00 20.38 -2.65
N GLU A 349 0.49 21.30 -1.83
CA GLU A 349 0.84 20.99 -0.43
C GLU A 349 -0.38 20.57 0.37
N ALA A 350 -1.50 21.30 0.28
CA ALA A 350 -2.73 20.91 0.98
C ALA A 350 -3.23 19.52 0.56
N ALA A 351 -3.11 19.20 -0.73
CA ALA A 351 -3.47 17.87 -1.26
C ALA A 351 -2.52 16.78 -0.77
N ALA A 352 -1.21 17.05 -0.73
CA ALA A 352 -0.20 16.13 -0.23
C ALA A 352 -0.38 15.87 1.28
N GLU A 353 -0.57 16.91 2.09
CA GLU A 353 -0.83 16.79 3.53
C GLU A 353 -2.11 15.98 3.79
N GLY A 354 -3.19 16.25 3.05
CA GLY A 354 -4.41 15.46 3.12
C GLY A 354 -4.20 14.00 2.75
N TRP A 355 -3.34 13.74 1.76
CA TRP A 355 -3.00 12.40 1.28
C TRP A 355 -2.05 11.64 2.21
N GLU A 356 -1.35 12.31 3.11
CA GLU A 356 -0.46 11.66 4.10
C GLU A 356 -1.08 11.54 5.49
N THR A 357 -2.28 12.09 5.66
CA THR A 357 -2.93 12.22 6.97
C THR A 357 -3.11 10.85 7.65
N ARG A 358 -2.51 10.70 8.85
CA ARG A 358 -2.69 9.55 9.76
C ARG A 358 -3.66 9.93 10.88
N VAL A 359 -4.66 9.09 11.11
CA VAL A 359 -5.59 9.15 12.24
C VAL A 359 -5.33 7.96 13.13
N SER A 360 -5.01 8.20 14.40
CA SER A 360 -4.77 7.12 15.36
C SER A 360 -6.03 6.27 15.57
N THR A 361 -5.85 4.97 15.78
CA THR A 361 -6.95 4.01 16.01
C THR A 361 -7.85 4.46 17.18
N GLY A 362 -7.28 5.06 18.22
CA GLY A 362 -8.05 5.61 19.34
C GLY A 362 -8.95 6.79 18.93
N LYS A 363 -8.40 7.77 18.19
CA LYS A 363 -9.15 8.95 17.72
C LYS A 363 -10.26 8.53 16.74
N LEU A 364 -9.95 7.60 15.83
CA LEU A 364 -10.89 7.05 14.86
C LEU A 364 -12.05 6.31 15.55
N ASN A 365 -11.77 5.42 16.50
CA ASN A 365 -12.83 4.66 17.18
C ASN A 365 -13.70 5.53 18.09
N ALA A 366 -13.13 6.55 18.73
CA ALA A 366 -13.91 7.53 19.48
C ALA A 366 -14.88 8.29 18.55
N PHE A 367 -14.42 8.70 17.37
CA PHE A 367 -15.25 9.32 16.35
C PHE A 367 -16.34 8.37 15.82
N LEU A 368 -15.99 7.14 15.42
CA LEU A 368 -16.93 6.16 14.89
C LEU A 368 -18.03 5.81 15.90
N GLY A 369 -17.68 5.76 17.20
CA GLY A 369 -18.63 5.58 18.29
C GLY A 369 -19.64 6.73 18.39
N ARG A 370 -19.17 7.99 18.43
CA ARG A 370 -20.05 9.18 18.45
C ARG A 370 -20.95 9.26 17.21
N MET A 371 -20.36 9.02 16.04
CA MET A 371 -21.07 9.03 14.76
C MET A 371 -22.19 7.97 14.75
N SER A 372 -21.86 6.71 15.09
CA SER A 372 -22.83 5.61 15.08
C SER A 372 -23.94 5.78 16.13
N ALA A 373 -23.66 6.47 17.24
CA ALA A 373 -24.68 6.79 18.25
C ALA A 373 -25.65 7.88 17.79
N SER A 374 -25.14 8.92 17.11
CA SER A 374 -25.96 10.04 16.63
C SER A 374 -26.76 9.72 15.35
N HIS A 375 -26.17 8.95 14.44
CA HIS A 375 -26.75 8.59 13.16
C HIS A 375 -26.52 7.10 12.90
N PRO A 376 -27.31 6.21 13.55
CA PRO A 376 -27.12 4.78 13.39
C PRO A 376 -27.57 4.30 11.99
N HIS A 377 -26.99 3.20 11.52
CA HIS A 377 -27.32 2.60 10.22
C HIS A 377 -28.82 2.28 10.12
N PRO A 378 -29.51 2.58 9.00
CA PRO A 378 -30.93 2.25 8.85
C PRO A 378 -31.18 0.74 8.96
N VAL A 379 -32.32 0.34 9.55
CA VAL A 379 -32.66 -1.07 9.69
C VAL A 379 -33.34 -1.55 8.41
N ARG A 380 -32.74 -2.52 7.71
CA ARG A 380 -33.36 -3.23 6.58
C ARG A 380 -33.30 -4.73 6.81
N GLY A 381 -34.46 -5.36 7.00
CA GLY A 381 -34.60 -6.82 6.97
C GLY A 381 -34.01 -7.60 8.15
N GLY A 382 -33.82 -7.00 9.32
CA GLY A 382 -33.38 -7.74 10.52
C GLY A 382 -32.63 -6.91 11.54
N LYS A 383 -31.52 -7.46 12.07
CA LYS A 383 -30.68 -6.78 13.06
C LYS A 383 -29.89 -5.66 12.40
N GLN A 384 -29.90 -4.49 13.04
CA GLN A 384 -29.13 -3.32 12.63
C GLN A 384 -27.63 -3.63 12.57
N PRO A 385 -26.97 -3.47 11.41
CA PRO A 385 -25.52 -3.52 11.31
C PRO A 385 -24.90 -2.41 12.17
N ARG A 386 -23.82 -2.72 12.88
CA ARG A 386 -23.08 -1.78 13.72
C ARG A 386 -21.62 -1.81 13.35
N VAL A 387 -21.00 -0.63 13.34
CA VAL A 387 -19.54 -0.50 13.32
C VAL A 387 -19.05 -0.90 14.71
N LEU A 388 -18.21 -1.92 14.77
CA LEU A 388 -17.63 -2.42 16.03
C LEU A 388 -16.38 -1.63 16.36
N PHE A 389 -15.48 -1.54 15.39
CA PHE A 389 -14.26 -0.74 15.44
C PHE A 389 -13.77 -0.48 14.01
N GLY A 390 -12.85 0.47 13.86
CA GLY A 390 -12.16 0.76 12.62
C GLY A 390 -10.69 1.04 12.85
N THR A 391 -9.90 0.86 11.80
CA THR A 391 -8.48 1.25 11.76
C THR A 391 -8.16 1.89 10.42
N GLN A 392 -7.15 2.76 10.40
CA GLN A 392 -6.55 3.20 9.14
C GLN A 392 -5.42 2.21 8.80
N ALA A 393 -5.59 1.46 7.72
CA ALA A 393 -4.62 0.45 7.28
C ALA A 393 -3.49 1.05 6.44
N GLN A 394 -3.77 2.12 5.69
CA GLN A 394 -2.82 2.79 4.81
C GLN A 394 -3.09 4.30 4.84
N ASN A 395 -2.04 5.11 4.65
CA ASN A 395 -2.17 6.57 4.62
C ASN A 395 -2.19 7.13 3.22
N CYS A 396 -1.52 6.49 2.26
CA CYS A 396 -1.25 7.06 0.94
C CYS A 396 -1.86 6.15 -0.16
N PRO A 397 -3.19 6.21 -0.41
CA PRO A 397 -4.18 7.11 0.17
C PRO A 397 -4.78 6.61 1.51
N PRO A 398 -5.47 7.49 2.28
CA PRO A 398 -6.09 7.14 3.54
C PRO A 398 -7.13 6.03 3.35
N THR A 399 -6.79 4.83 3.83
CA THR A 399 -7.62 3.63 3.69
C THR A 399 -8.08 3.16 5.05
N PHE A 400 -9.38 3.27 5.29
CA PHE A 400 -10.05 2.87 6.53
C PHE A 400 -10.68 1.50 6.36
N VAL A 401 -10.39 0.59 7.29
CA VAL A 401 -11.04 -0.72 7.39
C VAL A 401 -12.00 -0.69 8.56
N LEU A 402 -13.28 -0.82 8.28
CA LEU A 402 -14.36 -0.88 9.27
C LEU A 402 -14.76 -2.34 9.52
N PHE A 403 -14.66 -2.76 10.77
CA PHE A 403 -15.13 -4.07 11.21
C PHE A 403 -16.57 -3.93 11.70
N THR A 404 -17.48 -4.66 11.08
CA THR A 404 -18.92 -4.47 11.29
C THR A 404 -19.60 -5.78 11.67
N SER A 405 -20.70 -5.68 12.40
CA SER A 405 -21.53 -6.85 12.76
C SER A 405 -22.33 -7.43 11.58
N GLY A 406 -22.39 -6.70 10.47
CA GLY A 406 -23.10 -7.06 9.24
C GLY A 406 -22.75 -6.09 8.11
N LYS A 407 -23.28 -6.34 6.91
CA LYS A 407 -23.04 -5.49 5.75
C LYS A 407 -23.61 -4.09 5.99
N LEU A 408 -22.86 -3.05 5.63
CA LEU A 408 -23.34 -1.67 5.58
C LEU A 408 -23.83 -1.35 4.17
N ASP A 409 -24.89 -0.56 4.07
CA ASP A 409 -25.42 -0.03 2.81
C ASP A 409 -24.48 1.05 2.26
N ASP A 410 -24.35 1.13 0.93
CA ASP A 410 -23.47 2.09 0.25
C ASP A 410 -23.80 3.55 0.60
N GLY A 411 -25.09 3.86 0.84
CA GLY A 411 -25.52 5.18 1.30
C GLY A 411 -24.98 5.52 2.69
N TYR A 412 -24.87 4.54 3.58
CA TYR A 412 -24.26 4.74 4.89
C TYR A 412 -22.73 4.83 4.77
N LEU A 413 -22.10 4.08 3.86
CA LEU A 413 -20.66 4.21 3.61
C LEU A 413 -20.30 5.60 3.10
N ARG A 414 -21.06 6.16 2.15
CA ARG A 414 -20.90 7.56 1.72
C ARG A 414 -21.08 8.55 2.86
N PHE A 415 -22.03 8.28 3.77
CA PHE A 415 -22.18 9.10 4.98
C PHE A 415 -20.95 9.02 5.89
N VAL A 416 -20.39 7.82 6.12
CA VAL A 416 -19.17 7.65 6.92
C VAL A 416 -18.00 8.38 6.29
N GLU A 417 -17.81 8.22 4.97
CA GLU A 417 -16.75 8.92 4.24
C GLU A 417 -16.88 10.45 4.37
N ARG A 418 -18.07 11.00 4.16
CA ARG A 418 -18.34 12.43 4.34
C ARG A 418 -18.01 12.90 5.75
N ARG A 419 -18.42 12.14 6.78
CA ARG A 419 -18.12 12.48 8.17
C ARG A 419 -16.63 12.37 8.51
N LEU A 420 -15.91 11.42 7.91
CA LEU A 420 -14.45 11.34 8.04
C LEU A 420 -13.79 12.60 7.48
N ARG A 421 -14.23 13.08 6.31
CA ARG A 421 -13.76 14.34 5.71
C ARG A 421 -14.04 15.54 6.60
N GLU A 422 -15.26 15.65 7.13
CA GLU A 422 -15.66 16.76 8.01
C GLU A 422 -14.84 16.81 9.32
N GLU A 423 -14.50 15.66 9.93
CA GLU A 423 -13.79 15.60 11.22
C GLU A 423 -12.27 15.70 11.07
N PHE A 424 -11.69 15.05 10.06
CA PHE A 424 -10.24 14.83 9.97
C PHE A 424 -9.56 15.53 8.78
N GLY A 425 -10.33 16.13 7.85
CA GLY A 425 -9.76 16.79 6.69
C GLY A 425 -9.68 15.88 5.47
N PHE A 426 -8.48 15.63 4.93
CA PHE A 426 -8.25 14.93 3.63
C PHE A 426 -8.52 15.79 2.39
N VAL A 427 -8.26 17.09 2.48
CA VAL A 427 -8.27 17.98 1.31
C VAL A 427 -7.33 17.41 0.24
N GLY A 428 -7.82 17.30 -0.99
CA GLY A 428 -7.04 16.81 -2.13
C GLY A 428 -6.71 15.32 -2.10
N SER A 429 -7.21 14.55 -1.13
CA SER A 429 -7.01 13.10 -1.09
C SER A 429 -8.29 12.30 -1.33
N PRO A 430 -8.24 11.23 -2.14
CA PRO A 430 -9.28 10.21 -2.10
C PRO A 430 -9.24 9.49 -0.74
N ILE A 431 -10.38 8.95 -0.31
CA ILE A 431 -10.48 8.15 0.91
C ILE A 431 -11.11 6.81 0.56
N ASN A 432 -10.46 5.73 0.97
CA ASN A 432 -10.96 4.39 0.74
C ASN A 432 -11.58 3.85 2.04
N VAL A 433 -12.86 3.50 2.01
CA VAL A 433 -13.54 2.87 3.15
C VAL A 433 -13.90 1.43 2.79
N GLN A 434 -13.19 0.48 3.40
CA GLN A 434 -13.43 -0.95 3.24
C GLN A 434 -14.23 -1.50 4.43
N VAL A 435 -15.15 -2.42 4.16
CA VAL A 435 -15.96 -3.07 5.21
C VAL A 435 -15.59 -4.55 5.32
N ARG A 436 -15.27 -4.97 6.54
CA ARG A 436 -15.11 -6.38 6.92
C ARG A 436 -16.27 -6.77 7.84
N ALA A 437 -17.31 -7.33 7.25
CA ALA A 437 -18.46 -7.84 8.00
C ALA A 437 -18.14 -9.20 8.63
N ARG A 438 -18.51 -9.37 9.90
CA ARG A 438 -18.39 -10.66 10.58
C ARG A 438 -19.38 -11.66 9.96
N GLU A 439 -18.88 -12.75 9.39
CA GLU A 439 -19.75 -13.85 8.96
C GLU A 439 -20.38 -14.53 10.19
N LYS A 440 -21.69 -14.80 10.12
CA LYS A 440 -22.33 -15.67 11.10
C LYS A 440 -21.78 -17.07 10.90
N HIS A 441 -21.07 -17.60 11.89
CA HIS A 441 -20.92 -19.05 12.02
C HIS A 441 -22.32 -19.68 12.06
N LYS A 442 -22.74 -20.32 10.97
CA LYS A 442 -23.72 -21.41 11.03
C LYS A 442 -22.96 -22.58 11.62
N ASP A 443 -22.99 -22.74 12.94
CA ASP A 443 -22.93 -24.03 13.61
C ASP A 443 -23.04 -23.84 15.12
N ARG A 444 -24.24 -24.17 15.61
CA ARG A 444 -24.56 -24.68 16.94
C ARG A 444 -26.07 -24.95 16.95
N SER A 445 -26.44 -26.10 16.39
CA SER A 445 -27.67 -26.82 16.70
C SER A 445 -27.36 -28.30 16.74
#